data_AF-A0A9Q4G5V6-F1
#
_entry.id   AF-A0A9Q4G5V6-F1
#
_cell.length_a   1.000
_cell.length_b   1.000
_cell.length_c   1.000
_cell.angle_alpha   90.00
_cell.angle_beta   90.00
_cell.angle_gamma   90.00
#
_symmetry.space_group_name_H-M   'P 1'
#
loop_
_entity.id
_entity.type
_entity.pdbx_description
1 polymer ?
#
loop_
_entity_poly.entity_id
_entity_poly.type
_entity_poly.pdbx_seq_one_letter_code
_entity_poly.pdbx_strand_id
1 'polypeptide(L)'
;MKYLFCVLFILETLPGILSSQEKTATWVIVKNTGDNIIQADFSTVKVKEKSDIYVWGLQSVRQPLKIEGIREDIYKIKTYYLINPELNKYSILKVIYYGSSNRVIREFNYADELKKQGARYNYPILPGSEAEAIYKGTVKYLKESIIEKN
;
A
#
# COMPACT_ATOMS: atom_id res chain seq x y z
N MET A 1 37.29 -10.44 50.79
CA MET A 1 36.95 -9.57 49.64
C MET A 1 36.79 -10.41 48.37
N LYS A 2 35.68 -11.14 48.20
CA LYS A 2 35.47 -11.99 47.00
C LYS A 2 34.02 -12.09 46.49
N TYR A 3 33.06 -11.39 47.11
CA TYR A 3 31.63 -11.52 46.75
C TYR A 3 30.91 -10.20 46.47
N LEU A 4 31.64 -9.10 46.30
CA LEU A 4 31.05 -7.77 46.07
C LEU A 4 31.18 -7.26 44.62
N PHE A 5 31.37 -8.16 43.65
CA PHE A 5 31.48 -7.77 42.23
C PHE A 5 30.48 -8.47 41.31
N CYS A 6 29.71 -9.46 41.80
CA CYS A 6 28.79 -10.23 40.95
C CYS A 6 27.36 -9.69 40.88
N VAL A 7 27.01 -8.66 41.67
CA VAL A 7 25.62 -8.16 41.74
C VAL A 7 25.36 -6.99 40.77
N LEU A 8 26.41 -6.36 40.23
CA LEU A 8 26.28 -5.22 39.31
C LEU A 8 26.26 -5.59 37.82
N PHE A 9 26.41 -6.87 37.47
CA PHE A 9 26.47 -7.31 36.07
C PHE A 9 25.16 -7.89 35.52
N ILE A 10 24.11 -7.99 36.34
CA ILE A 10 22.83 -8.64 35.96
C ILE A 10 21.78 -7.62 35.47
N LEU A 11 22.07 -6.31 35.55
CA LEU A 11 21.07 -5.26 35.26
C LEU A 11 21.15 -4.62 33.87
N GLU A 12 22.09 -5.01 33.00
CA GLU A 12 22.30 -4.35 31.70
C GLU A 12 21.86 -5.15 30.46
N THR A 13 21.17 -6.28 30.62
CA THR A 13 20.71 -7.09 29.47
C THR A 13 19.20 -7.27 29.44
N LEU A 14 18.47 -6.17 29.35
CA LEU A 14 17.13 -6.19 28.76
C LEU A 14 17.18 -5.31 27.51
N PRO A 15 17.57 -5.84 26.33
CA PRO A 15 17.35 -5.13 25.10
C PRO A 15 15.85 -4.86 24.98
N GLY A 16 15.50 -3.58 24.95
CA GLY A 16 14.13 -3.10 24.88
C GLY A 16 13.39 -3.85 23.76
N ILE A 17 12.32 -4.53 24.14
CA ILE A 17 11.30 -5.01 23.22
C ILE A 17 10.59 -3.76 22.71
N LEU A 18 11.23 -3.07 21.77
CA LEU A 18 10.57 -2.07 20.94
C LEU A 18 9.61 -2.86 20.06
N SER A 19 8.41 -3.09 20.56
CA SER A 19 7.26 -3.45 19.74
C SER A 19 7.06 -2.29 18.76
N SER A 20 7.69 -2.40 17.59
CA SER A 20 7.30 -1.63 16.42
C SER A 20 5.84 -1.97 16.18
N GLN A 21 4.94 -1.09 16.60
CA GLN A 21 3.52 -1.22 16.32
C GLN A 21 3.37 -1.07 14.81
N GLU A 22 3.39 -2.20 14.10
CA GLU A 22 2.97 -2.23 12.71
C GLU A 22 1.52 -1.73 12.69
N LYS A 23 1.30 -0.57 12.07
CA LYS A 23 -0.06 -0.10 11.83
C LYS A 23 -0.78 -1.19 11.05
N THR A 24 -1.75 -1.85 11.69
CA THR A 24 -2.61 -2.81 11.01
C THR A 24 -3.28 -2.09 9.84
N ALA A 25 -3.14 -2.64 8.63
CA ALA A 25 -3.74 -2.08 7.43
C ALA A 25 -5.28 -2.07 7.58
N THR A 26 -5.91 -0.95 7.26
CA THR A 26 -7.38 -0.82 7.30
C THR A 26 -7.90 -0.84 5.88
N TRP A 27 -8.14 -2.05 5.37
CA TRP A 27 -8.63 -2.27 4.00
C TRP A 27 -10.12 -1.94 3.88
N VAL A 28 -10.45 -0.86 3.19
CA VAL A 28 -11.83 -0.41 2.94
C VAL A 28 -12.21 -0.70 1.49
N ILE A 29 -13.39 -1.30 1.27
CA ILE A 29 -13.92 -1.55 -0.08
C ILE A 29 -14.28 -0.21 -0.74
N VAL A 30 -13.69 0.07 -1.90
CA VAL A 30 -13.99 1.28 -2.70
C VAL A 30 -14.78 0.98 -3.96
N LYS A 31 -14.76 -0.27 -4.45
CA LYS A 31 -15.56 -0.73 -5.59
C LYS A 31 -15.78 -2.24 -5.49
N ASN A 32 -16.99 -2.68 -5.79
CA ASN A 32 -17.36 -4.10 -5.85
C ASN A 32 -18.26 -4.32 -7.07
N THR A 33 -17.83 -5.18 -7.99
CA THR A 33 -18.60 -5.53 -9.21
C THR A 33 -19.07 -6.99 -9.20
N GLY A 34 -19.02 -7.66 -8.05
CA GLY A 34 -19.29 -9.10 -7.91
C GLY A 34 -18.10 -9.97 -8.29
N ASP A 35 -17.52 -9.74 -9.46
CA ASP A 35 -16.34 -10.49 -9.93
C ASP A 35 -15.02 -9.91 -9.44
N ASN A 36 -15.02 -8.61 -9.09
CA ASN A 36 -13.84 -7.90 -8.61
C ASN A 36 -14.20 -7.07 -7.38
N ILE A 37 -13.36 -7.18 -6.35
CA ILE A 37 -13.42 -6.33 -5.16
C ILE A 37 -12.14 -5.50 -5.13
N ILE A 38 -12.29 -4.18 -5.12
CA ILE A 38 -11.18 -3.24 -4.99
C ILE A 38 -11.27 -2.60 -3.62
N GLN A 39 -10.16 -2.69 -2.89
CA GLN A 39 -9.99 -2.13 -1.57
C GLN A 39 -8.84 -1.13 -1.56
N ALA A 40 -8.90 -0.16 -0.66
CA ALA A 40 -7.81 0.77 -0.40
C ALA A 40 -7.41 0.67 1.08
N ASP A 41 -6.12 0.75 1.36
CA ASP A 41 -5.62 0.85 2.73
C ASP A 41 -5.42 2.32 3.10
N PHE A 42 -6.40 2.86 3.82
CA PHE A 42 -6.40 4.27 4.20
C PHE A 42 -5.50 4.57 5.40
N SER A 43 -5.12 3.57 6.22
CA SER A 43 -4.26 3.80 7.39
C SER A 43 -2.81 4.11 7.00
N THR A 44 -2.43 3.80 5.76
CA THR A 44 -1.10 4.05 5.18
C THR A 44 -1.07 5.19 4.16
N VAL A 45 -2.19 5.90 3.96
CA VAL A 45 -2.25 7.05 3.06
C VAL A 45 -1.27 8.12 3.51
N LYS A 46 -0.46 8.62 2.57
CA LYS A 46 0.45 9.74 2.79
C LYS A 46 0.14 10.82 1.78
N VAL A 47 -0.03 12.04 2.26
CA VAL A 47 -0.09 13.24 1.42
C VAL A 47 1.25 13.95 1.53
N LYS A 48 1.89 14.26 0.41
CA LYS A 48 3.13 15.05 0.35
C LYS A 48 2.94 16.26 -0.56
N GLU A 49 4.00 17.06 -0.65
CA GLU A 49 4.13 18.26 -1.49
C GLU A 49 3.32 18.19 -2.81
N LYS A 50 2.71 19.31 -3.20
CA LYS A 50 1.91 19.45 -4.44
C LYS A 50 0.78 18.43 -4.59
N SER A 51 0.10 18.14 -3.48
CA SER A 51 -1.09 17.30 -3.44
C SER A 51 -0.85 15.84 -3.84
N ASP A 52 0.39 15.34 -3.72
CA ASP A 52 0.69 13.95 -4.04
C ASP A 52 0.12 13.00 -2.99
N ILE A 53 -0.67 12.05 -3.45
CA ILE A 53 -1.32 11.04 -2.62
C ILE A 53 -0.67 9.69 -2.88
N TYR A 54 -0.12 9.08 -1.85
CA TYR A 54 0.40 7.72 -1.88
C TYR A 54 -0.58 6.81 -1.17
N VAL A 55 -1.01 5.73 -1.83
CA VAL A 55 -2.02 4.82 -1.29
C VAL A 55 -1.83 3.41 -1.83
N TRP A 56 -2.10 2.41 -0.99
CA TRP A 56 -2.17 1.01 -1.41
C TRP A 56 -3.58 0.66 -1.86
N GLY A 57 -3.70 0.09 -3.06
CA GLY A 57 -4.89 -0.60 -3.52
C GLY A 57 -4.71 -2.12 -3.49
N LEU A 58 -5.79 -2.84 -3.26
CA LEU A 58 -5.86 -4.29 -3.34
C LEU A 58 -7.06 -4.70 -4.19
N GLN A 59 -6.79 -5.29 -5.34
CA GLN A 59 -7.79 -5.95 -6.16
C GLN A 59 -7.83 -7.43 -5.81
N SER A 60 -9.01 -7.95 -5.47
CA SER A 60 -9.29 -9.38 -5.37
C SER A 60 -10.23 -9.77 -6.51
N VAL A 61 -9.87 -10.83 -7.23
CA VAL A 61 -10.63 -11.31 -8.38
C VAL A 61 -11.25 -12.67 -8.06
N ARG A 62 -12.48 -12.89 -8.53
CA ARG A 62 -13.17 -14.18 -8.36
C ARG A 62 -12.62 -15.25 -9.30
N GLN A 63 -12.40 -14.87 -10.56
CA GLN A 63 -11.76 -15.72 -11.55
C GLN A 63 -10.28 -15.35 -11.65
N PRO A 64 -9.36 -16.33 -11.62
CA PRO A 64 -7.94 -16.03 -11.65
C PRO A 64 -7.55 -15.33 -12.94
N LEU A 65 -6.71 -14.30 -12.81
CA LEU A 65 -6.13 -13.61 -13.95
C LEU A 65 -4.89 -14.37 -14.44
N LYS A 66 -4.75 -14.44 -15.76
CA LYS A 66 -3.53 -14.86 -16.44
C LYS A 66 -2.84 -13.63 -17.00
N ILE A 67 -1.61 -13.38 -16.57
CA ILE A 67 -0.79 -12.27 -17.07
C ILE A 67 0.42 -12.87 -17.80
N GLU A 68 0.75 -12.31 -18.96
CA GLU A 68 1.92 -12.73 -19.72
C GLU A 68 3.19 -12.67 -18.86
N GLY A 69 4.00 -13.73 -18.95
CA GLY A 69 5.23 -13.85 -18.16
C GLY A 69 5.04 -14.32 -16.71
N ILE A 70 3.79 -14.52 -16.23
CA ILE A 70 3.47 -15.16 -14.95
C ILE A 70 2.72 -16.47 -15.23
N ARG A 71 3.27 -17.61 -14.79
CA ARG A 71 2.70 -18.93 -15.09
C ARG A 71 1.50 -19.25 -14.19
N GLU A 72 1.59 -18.80 -12.95
CA GLU A 72 0.64 -19.06 -11.88
C GLU A 72 -0.64 -18.21 -12.00
N ASP A 73 -1.73 -18.73 -11.45
CA ASP A 73 -3.01 -18.04 -11.35
C ASP A 73 -2.96 -16.91 -10.32
N ILE A 74 -3.39 -15.72 -10.73
CA ILE A 74 -3.38 -14.52 -9.90
C ILE A 74 -4.79 -14.28 -9.37
N TYR A 75 -4.91 -14.28 -8.04
CA TYR A 75 -6.18 -14.05 -7.34
C TYR A 75 -6.25 -12.69 -6.65
N LYS A 76 -5.08 -12.11 -6.32
CA LYS A 76 -5.02 -10.75 -5.78
C LYS A 76 -3.86 -9.97 -6.37
N ILE A 77 -4.08 -8.66 -6.52
CA ILE A 77 -3.10 -7.70 -6.99
C ILE A 77 -3.05 -6.58 -5.96
N LYS A 78 -1.89 -6.38 -5.33
CA LYS A 78 -1.66 -5.25 -4.42
C LYS A 78 -0.79 -4.23 -5.12
N THR A 79 -1.30 -3.03 -5.30
CA THR A 79 -0.67 -1.97 -6.09
C THR A 79 -0.41 -0.76 -5.22
N TYR A 80 0.82 -0.24 -5.24
CA TYR A 80 1.15 1.01 -4.59
C TYR A 80 1.07 2.15 -5.59
N TYR A 81 0.13 3.06 -5.36
CA TYR A 81 -0.16 4.18 -6.23
C TYR A 81 0.52 5.46 -5.75
N LEU A 82 1.00 6.25 -6.71
CA LEU A 82 1.28 7.69 -6.57
C LEU A 82 0.26 8.43 -7.43
N ILE A 83 -0.63 9.18 -6.80
CA ILE A 83 -1.72 9.91 -7.45
C ILE A 83 -1.46 11.40 -7.34
N ASN A 84 -1.60 12.13 -8.44
CA ASN A 84 -1.63 13.59 -8.44
C ASN A 84 -3.02 14.07 -8.91
N PRO A 85 -3.85 14.55 -7.97
CA PRO A 85 -5.20 15.05 -8.27
C PRO A 85 -5.22 16.24 -9.22
N GLU A 86 -4.24 17.14 -9.11
CA GLU A 86 -4.17 18.38 -9.90
C GLU A 86 -3.95 18.07 -11.39
N LEU A 87 -3.12 17.07 -11.68
CA LEU A 87 -2.84 16.61 -13.05
C LEU A 87 -3.84 15.57 -13.55
N ASN A 88 -4.74 15.08 -12.69
CA ASN A 88 -5.60 13.92 -12.94
C ASN A 88 -4.82 12.71 -13.49
N LYS A 89 -3.65 12.45 -12.90
CA LYS A 89 -2.73 11.37 -13.31
C LYS A 89 -2.25 10.56 -12.12
N TYR A 90 -1.79 9.35 -12.40
CA TYR A 90 -1.16 8.47 -11.43
C TYR A 90 0.03 7.72 -12.03
N SER A 91 0.81 7.13 -11.13
CA SER A 91 1.84 6.15 -11.43
C SER A 91 1.71 4.97 -10.49
N ILE A 92 2.18 3.83 -10.97
CA ILE A 92 2.32 2.60 -10.18
C ILE A 92 3.76 2.53 -9.69
N LEU A 93 3.95 2.60 -8.38
CA LEU A 93 5.28 2.51 -7.77
C LEU A 93 5.69 1.07 -7.51
N LYS A 94 4.73 0.20 -7.20
CA LYS A 94 4.96 -1.21 -6.87
C LYS A 94 3.72 -2.04 -7.16
N VAL A 95 3.91 -3.28 -7.62
CA VAL A 95 2.83 -4.26 -7.80
C VAL A 95 3.26 -5.59 -7.20
N ILE A 96 2.36 -6.23 -6.45
CA ILE A 96 2.55 -7.55 -5.87
C ILE A 96 1.39 -8.45 -6.30
N TYR A 97 1.72 -9.56 -6.94
CA TYR A 97 0.77 -10.56 -7.40
C TYR A 97 0.71 -11.72 -6.42
N TYR A 98 -0.51 -12.16 -6.07
CA TYR A 98 -0.73 -13.24 -5.12
C TYR A 98 -1.54 -14.37 -5.73
N GLY A 99 -1.19 -15.60 -5.35
CA GLY A 99 -1.92 -16.81 -5.71
C GLY A 99 -3.08 -17.12 -4.77
N SER A 100 -3.69 -18.29 -4.96
CA SER A 100 -4.87 -18.75 -4.23
C SER A 100 -4.67 -18.84 -2.71
N SER A 101 -3.45 -19.10 -2.24
CA SER A 101 -3.09 -19.20 -0.82
C SER A 101 -2.60 -17.89 -0.19
N ASN A 102 -2.82 -16.74 -0.85
CA ASN A 102 -2.20 -15.45 -0.50
C ASN A 102 -0.65 -15.48 -0.52
N ARG A 103 -0.04 -16.49 -1.13
CA ARG A 103 1.41 -16.50 -1.38
C ARG A 103 1.75 -15.48 -2.46
N VAL A 104 2.79 -14.68 -2.24
CA VAL A 104 3.36 -13.82 -3.28
C VAL A 104 3.89 -14.70 -4.41
N ILE A 105 3.39 -14.45 -5.63
CA ILE A 105 3.87 -15.08 -6.86
C ILE A 105 5.00 -14.25 -7.45
N ARG A 106 4.78 -12.94 -7.56
CA ARG A 106 5.74 -12.02 -8.15
C ARG A 106 5.56 -10.62 -7.59
N GLU A 107 6.65 -9.87 -7.56
CA GLU A 107 6.69 -8.47 -7.18
C GLU A 107 7.46 -7.68 -8.23
N PHE A 108 6.99 -6.47 -8.53
CA PHE A 108 7.69 -5.49 -9.35
C PHE A 108 7.75 -4.15 -8.61
N ASN A 109 8.92 -3.52 -8.58
CA ASN A 109 9.14 -2.22 -7.96
C ASN A 109 9.65 -1.24 -9.01
N TYR A 110 8.83 -0.23 -9.33
CA TYR A 110 9.08 0.74 -10.39
C TYR A 110 9.55 2.10 -9.86
N ALA A 111 9.61 2.28 -8.53
CA ALA A 111 9.86 3.59 -7.92
C ALA A 111 11.19 4.23 -8.37
N ASP A 112 12.26 3.43 -8.46
CA ASP A 112 13.58 3.91 -8.86
C ASP A 112 13.66 4.21 -10.36
N GLU A 113 12.98 3.43 -11.19
CA GLU A 113 12.95 3.59 -12.64
C GLU A 113 12.19 4.86 -13.02
N LEU A 114 11.03 5.11 -12.39
CA LEU A 114 10.26 6.33 -12.53
C LEU A 114 11.09 7.57 -12.15
N LYS A 115 11.88 7.46 -11.08
CA LYS A 115 12.79 8.53 -10.66
C LYS A 115 13.88 8.81 -11.69
N LYS A 116 14.50 7.76 -12.26
CA LYS A 116 15.55 7.89 -13.28
C LYS A 116 15.04 8.48 -14.59
N GLN A 117 13.82 8.13 -14.99
CA GLN A 117 13.21 8.59 -16.25
C GLN A 117 12.64 10.02 -16.15
N GLY A 118 12.56 10.60 -14.96
CA GLY A 118 11.88 11.88 -14.73
C GLY A 118 10.35 11.81 -14.97
N ALA A 119 9.83 10.62 -15.27
CA ALA A 119 8.42 10.36 -15.55
C ALA A 119 7.70 10.02 -14.25
N ARG A 120 7.26 11.05 -13.53
CA ARG A 120 6.65 10.88 -12.20
C ARG A 120 5.20 10.36 -12.27
N TYR A 121 4.45 10.73 -13.31
CA TYR A 121 3.04 10.37 -13.52
C TYR A 121 2.81 9.86 -14.94
N ASN A 122 2.60 8.55 -15.08
CA ASN A 122 2.65 7.88 -16.38
C ASN A 122 1.27 7.58 -16.98
N TYR A 123 0.23 7.57 -16.15
CA TYR A 123 -1.11 7.14 -16.55
C TYR A 123 -2.17 8.18 -16.20
N PRO A 124 -3.14 8.46 -17.09
CA PRO A 124 -4.30 9.27 -16.74
C PRO A 124 -5.25 8.50 -15.81
N ILE A 125 -5.92 9.20 -14.89
CA ILE A 125 -7.02 8.62 -14.12
C ILE A 125 -8.26 8.59 -15.00
N LEU A 126 -8.63 7.39 -15.47
CA LEU A 126 -9.77 7.20 -16.38
C LEU A 126 -11.08 6.94 -15.61
N PRO A 127 -12.23 7.48 -16.07
CA PRO A 127 -13.53 7.16 -15.49
C PRO A 127 -13.81 5.65 -15.47
N GLY A 128 -14.32 5.15 -14.34
CA GLY A 128 -14.63 3.74 -14.14
C GLY A 128 -13.41 2.83 -13.85
N SER A 129 -12.18 3.35 -13.93
CA SER A 129 -10.96 2.59 -13.65
C SER A 129 -10.81 2.25 -12.16
N GLU A 130 -9.93 1.28 -11.86
CA GLU A 130 -9.51 1.00 -10.47
C GLU A 130 -8.87 2.22 -9.82
N ALA A 131 -7.97 2.90 -10.54
CA ALA A 131 -7.28 4.09 -10.05
C ALA A 131 -8.26 5.20 -9.68
N GLU A 132 -9.33 5.39 -10.46
CA GLU A 132 -10.39 6.35 -10.12
C GLU A 132 -11.14 5.96 -8.84
N ALA A 133 -11.49 4.68 -8.67
CA ALA A 133 -12.16 4.20 -7.46
C ALA A 133 -11.29 4.40 -6.21
N ILE A 134 -10.00 4.05 -6.30
CA ILE A 134 -9.02 4.27 -5.22
C ILE A 134 -8.88 5.77 -4.91
N TYR A 135 -8.76 6.61 -5.94
CA TYR A 135 -8.65 8.06 -5.77
C TYR A 135 -9.88 8.64 -5.06
N LYS A 136 -11.10 8.36 -5.56
CA LYS A 136 -12.35 8.85 -4.96
C LYS A 136 -12.51 8.39 -3.52
N GLY A 137 -12.22 7.11 -3.25
CA GLY A 137 -12.23 6.57 -1.89
C GLY A 137 -11.25 7.29 -0.97
N THR A 138 -10.03 7.55 -1.45
CA THR A 138 -9.00 8.25 -0.67
C THR A 138 -9.40 9.68 -0.37
N VAL A 139 -9.94 10.41 -1.35
CA VAL A 139 -10.43 11.79 -1.14
C VAL A 139 -11.57 11.83 -0.13
N LYS A 140 -12.51 10.87 -0.19
CA LYS A 140 -13.60 10.76 0.78
C LYS A 140 -13.05 10.57 2.19
N TYR A 141 -12.16 9.60 2.37
CA TYR A 141 -11.51 9.33 3.65
C TYR A 141 -10.77 10.56 4.21
N LEU A 142 -9.98 11.24 3.37
CA LEU A 142 -9.23 12.42 3.80
C LEU A 142 -10.16 13.54 4.27
N LYS A 143 -11.29 13.78 3.59
CA LYS A 143 -12.29 14.77 4.01
C LYS A 143 -12.90 14.43 5.37
N GLU A 144 -13.31 13.18 5.56
CA GLU A 144 -13.90 12.70 6.83
C GLU A 144 -12.90 12.82 7.98
N SER A 145 -11.63 12.47 7.75
CA SER A 145 -10.55 12.56 8.76
C SER A 145 -10.19 13.98 9.19
N ILE A 146 -10.49 14.99 8.36
CA ILE A 146 -10.31 16.41 8.70
C ILE A 146 -11.47 16.89 9.59
N ILE A 147 -12.70 16.43 9.31
CA ILE A 147 -13.89 16.79 10.08
C ILE A 147 -13.80 16.22 11.50
N GLU A 148 -13.31 14.99 11.68
CA GLU A 148 -13.16 14.38 13.01
C GLU A 148 -12.08 15.03 13.90
N LYS A 149 -11.22 15.89 13.35
CA LYS A 149 -10.14 16.56 14.07
C LYS A 149 -10.45 18.00 14.48
N ASN A 150 -11.55 18.56 14.01
CA ASN A 150 -12.01 19.92 14.31
C ASN A 150 -13.28 19.88 15.17
#